data_AF-A0A6L6G5Y6-F1
#
_entry.id   AF-A0A6L6G5Y6-F1
#
_cell.length_a   1.000
_cell.length_b   1.000
_cell.length_c   1.000
_cell.angle_alpha   90.00
_cell.angle_beta   90.00
_cell.angle_gamma   90.00
#
_symmetry.space_group_name_H-M   'P 1'
#
loop_
_entity.id
_entity.type
_entity.pdbx_description
1 polymer ?
#
loop_
_entity_poly.entity_id
_entity_poly.type
_entity_poly.pdbx_seq_one_letter_code
_entity_poly.pdbx_strand_id
1 'polypeptide(L)' 'MTMTKQKRDYLEKLSHNGIISALAFDQRGALKRMMAAHQSTEPTVEQ' A
#
# COMPACT_ATOMS: atom_id res chain seq x y z
N MET A 1 -9.16 -6.58 24.59
CA MET A 1 -8.62 -5.31 24.05
C MET A 1 -9.78 -4.39 23.71
N THR A 2 -9.77 -3.14 24.19
CA THR A 2 -10.82 -2.15 23.88
C THR A 2 -10.31 -1.20 22.80
N MET A 3 -10.99 -1.14 21.65
CA MET A 3 -10.70 -0.17 20.59
C MET A 3 -11.24 1.20 20.98
N THR A 4 -10.45 2.26 20.77
CA THR A 4 -10.95 3.63 20.88
C THR A 4 -11.93 3.92 19.74
N LYS A 5 -12.86 4.84 19.95
CA LYS A 5 -13.79 5.29 18.90
C LYS A 5 -13.05 5.71 17.64
N GLN A 6 -12.00 6.52 17.80
CA GLN A 6 -11.19 6.99 16.67
C GLN A 6 -10.52 5.86 15.89
N LYS A 7 -10.03 4.80 16.55
CA LYS A 7 -9.47 3.64 15.83
C LYS A 7 -10.54 2.87 15.05
N ARG A 8 -11.76 2.75 15.59
CA ARG A 8 -12.90 2.17 14.88
C ARG A 8 -13.25 3.00 13.63
N ASP A 9 -13.35 4.32 13.78
CA ASP A 9 -13.69 5.23 12.69
C ASP A 9 -12.66 5.15 11.53
N TYR A 10 -11.37 4.94 11.83
CA TYR A 10 -10.37 4.73 10.78
C TYR A 10 -10.44 3.35 10.13
N LEU A 11 -10.74 2.29 10.87
CA LEU A 11 -10.91 0.95 10.30
C LEU A 11 -12.11 0.88 9.35
N GLU A 12 -13.19 1.59 9.68
CA GLU A 12 -14.37 1.70 8.79
C GLU A 12 -14.00 2.36 7.46
N LYS A 13 -13.11 3.36 7.45
CA LYS A 13 -12.61 3.99 6.21
C LYS A 13 -11.76 3.06 5.34
N LEU A 14 -11.11 2.06 5.95
CA LEU A 14 -10.25 1.08 5.26
C LEU A 14 -11.02 -0.17 4.83
N SER A 15 -12.30 -0.28 5.20
CA SER A 15 -13.10 -1.49 5.04
C SER A 15 -14.29 -1.27 4.12
N HIS A 16 -14.74 -2.33 3.48
CA HIS A 16 -16.01 -2.40 2.77
C HIS A 16 -16.81 -3.56 3.37
N ASN A 17 -17.99 -3.28 3.93
CA ASN A 17 -18.82 -4.27 4.65
C ASN A 17 -18.06 -5.05 5.73
N GLY A 18 -17.17 -4.38 6.46
CA GLY A 18 -16.33 -4.99 7.50
C GLY A 18 -15.16 -5.82 6.98
N ILE A 19 -14.93 -5.86 5.66
CA ILE A 19 -13.80 -6.55 5.03
C ILE A 19 -12.77 -5.52 4.55
N ILE A 20 -11.52 -5.66 4.97
CA ILE A 20 -10.41 -4.87 4.42
C ILE A 20 -10.01 -5.48 3.08
N SER A 21 -10.42 -4.82 1.99
CA SER A 21 -10.12 -5.19 0.60
C SER A 21 -9.12 -4.22 -0.05
N ALA A 22 -8.22 -3.64 0.75
CA ALA A 22 -7.23 -2.67 0.30
C ALA A 22 -6.17 -3.30 -0.63
N LEU A 23 -5.73 -2.53 -1.63
CA LEU A 23 -4.62 -2.91 -2.50
C LEU A 23 -3.29 -2.61 -1.80
N ALA A 24 -2.45 -3.63 -1.66
CA ALA A 24 -1.09 -3.46 -1.15
C ALA A 24 -0.14 -3.02 -2.28
N PHE A 25 0.33 -1.77 -2.22
CA PHE A 25 1.35 -1.24 -3.11
C PHE A 25 2.30 -0.29 -2.38
N ASP A 26 3.23 -0.86 -1.63
CA ASP A 26 4.27 -0.17 -0.84
C ASP A 26 5.69 -0.70 -1.18
N GLN A 27 5.77 -1.44 -2.28
CA GLN A 27 6.85 -2.35 -2.67
C GLN A 27 8.09 -1.63 -3.23
N ARG A 28 8.75 -0.71 -2.51
CA ARG A 28 9.84 0.12 -3.08
C ARG A 28 10.97 -0.68 -3.78
N GLY A 29 11.66 -1.54 -3.03
CA GLY A 29 12.81 -2.29 -3.57
C GLY A 29 12.42 -3.41 -4.55
N ALA A 30 11.27 -4.05 -4.33
CA ALA A 30 10.77 -5.09 -5.23
C ALA A 30 10.31 -4.48 -6.55
N LEU A 31 9.58 -3.37 -6.51
CA LEU A 31 9.16 -2.62 -7.69
C LEU A 31 10.37 -2.15 -8.51
N LYS A 32 11.40 -1.59 -7.85
CA LYS A 32 12.64 -1.16 -8.54
C LYS A 32 13.31 -2.30 -9.31
N ARG A 33 13.37 -3.52 -8.73
CA ARG A 33 13.92 -4.70 -9.41
C ARG A 33 13.03 -5.17 -10.57
N MET A 34 11.71 -5.12 -10.41
CA MET A 34 10.77 -5.45 -11.47
C MET A 34 10.90 -4.48 -12.65
N MET A 35 11.01 -3.17 -12.38
CA MET A 35 11.23 -2.16 -13.42
C MET A 35 12.55 -2.37 -14.15
N ALA A 36 13.65 -2.62 -13.42
CA ALA A 36 14.98 -2.83 -13.99
C ALA A 36 15.04 -4.02 -14.97
N ALA A 37 14.14 -5.00 -14.87
CA ALA A 37 14.06 -6.11 -15.84
C ALA A 37 13.57 -5.67 -17.23
N HIS A 38 13.00 -4.48 -17.36
CA HIS A 38 12.35 -3.99 -18.58
C HIS A 38 12.93 -2.67 -19.13
N GLN A 39 14.00 -2.13 -18.51
CA GLN A 39 14.65 -0.90 -18.96
C GLN A 39 16.16 -0.93 -18.67
N SER A 40 16.96 -0.23 -19.49
CA SER A 40 18.43 -0.20 -19.35
C SER A 40 18.94 0.86 -18.37
N THR A 41 18.12 1.86 -18.04
CA THR A 41 18.45 2.95 -17.13
C THR A 41 17.87 2.70 -15.73
N GLU A 42 18.53 3.21 -14.70
CA GLU A 42 18.04 3.05 -13.34
C GLU A 42 16.67 3.73 -13.16
N PRO A 43 15.68 3.05 -12.55
CA PRO A 43 14.39 3.66 -12.25
C PRO A 43 14.58 4.89 -11.35
N THR A 44 14.21 6.07 -11.83
CA THR A 44 14.19 7.31 -11.05
C THR A 44 12.93 7.36 -10.19
N VAL A 45 13.01 8.09 -9.08
CA VAL A 45 11.90 8.26 -8.12
C VAL A 45 11.02 9.46 -8.51
N GLU A 46 11.05 9.92 -9.77
CA GLU A 46 10.29 11.12 -10.14
C GLU A 46 8.78 10.91 -9.88
N GLN A 47 8.23 11.81 -9.04
CA GLN A 47 6.84 11.87 -8.59
C GLN A 47 5.99 12.71 -9.54
#